data_AF-A0A1S8L029-F1
#
_entry.id   AF-A0A1S8L029-F1
#
_cell.length_a   1.000
_cell.length_b   1.000
_cell.length_c   1.000
_cell.angle_alpha   90.00
_cell.angle_beta   90.00
_cell.angle_gamma   90.00
#
_symmetry.space_group_name_H-M   'P 1'
#
loop_
_entity.id
_entity.type
_entity.pdbx_description
1 polymer ?
#
loop_
_entity_poly.entity_id
_entity_poly.type
_entity_poly.pdbx_seq_one_letter_code
_entity_poly.pdbx_strand_id
1 'polypeptide(L)'
;MEDRQHITTFKILRLASGKTAKSVASALNLKESSYRRYECSDRLPSVNTLQRLATTYKCSLEAVTHAYNYHKSVRDMKRKSKLRNRLKKKSQINNYGA
;
A
#
# COMPACT_ATOMS: atom_id res chain seq x y z
N MET A 1 -21.74 -17.95 7.91
CA MET A 1 -20.70 -18.50 7.02
C MET A 1 -19.50 -17.56 7.11
N GLU A 2 -18.37 -18.12 7.51
CA GLU A 2 -17.06 -17.54 7.88
C GLU A 2 -16.76 -16.05 7.60
N ASP A 3 -17.07 -15.18 8.55
CA ASP A 3 -16.45 -13.86 8.72
C ASP A 3 -15.04 -13.98 9.34
N ARG A 4 -14.12 -14.66 8.63
CA ARG A 4 -12.69 -14.56 8.96
C ARG A 4 -12.15 -13.34 8.23
N GLN A 5 -11.70 -12.33 8.97
CA GLN A 5 -11.00 -11.18 8.39
C GLN A 5 -9.78 -11.65 7.60
N HIS A 6 -9.95 -11.85 6.30
CA HIS A 6 -8.88 -12.28 5.41
C HIS A 6 -8.04 -11.06 5.03
N ILE A 7 -6.80 -11.01 5.51
CA ILE A 7 -5.85 -9.95 5.14
C ILE A 7 -5.64 -10.02 3.63
N THR A 8 -6.20 -9.04 2.92
CA THR A 8 -6.10 -8.93 1.47
C THR A 8 -5.07 -7.86 1.13
N THR A 9 -4.11 -8.16 0.25
CA THR A 9 -3.06 -7.22 -0.18
C THR A 9 -2.98 -7.18 -1.70
N PHE A 10 -2.35 -6.14 -2.27
CA PHE A 10 -2.16 -6.08 -3.73
C PHE A 10 -1.32 -7.25 -4.25
N LYS A 11 -0.37 -7.75 -3.46
CA LYS A 11 0.43 -8.92 -3.80
C LYS A 11 -0.43 -10.19 -3.87
N ILE A 12 -1.32 -10.39 -2.92
CA ILE A 12 -2.24 -11.54 -2.90
C ILE A 12 -3.16 -11.50 -4.13
N LEU A 13 -3.78 -10.35 -4.40
CA LEU A 13 -4.66 -10.18 -5.57
C LEU A 13 -3.91 -10.42 -6.89
N ARG A 14 -2.68 -9.92 -7.00
CA ARG A 14 -1.84 -10.16 -8.18
C ARG A 14 -1.54 -11.64 -8.36
N LEU A 15 -1.10 -12.33 -7.29
CA LEU A 15 -0.77 -13.75 -7.36
C LEU A 15 -1.99 -14.60 -7.71
N ALA A 16 -3.16 -14.28 -7.13
CA ALA A 16 -4.43 -14.93 -7.47
C ALA A 16 -4.81 -14.74 -8.95
N SER A 17 -4.46 -13.59 -9.54
CA SER A 17 -4.67 -13.34 -10.99
C SER A 17 -3.65 -14.02 -11.91
N GLY A 18 -2.65 -14.72 -11.37
CA GLY A 18 -1.57 -15.36 -12.13
C GLY A 18 -0.60 -14.39 -12.83
N LYS A 19 -0.60 -13.11 -12.44
CA LYS A 19 0.20 -12.07 -13.11
C LYS A 19 1.53 -11.78 -12.39
N THR A 20 2.55 -11.45 -13.17
CA THR A 20 3.82 -10.94 -12.64
C THR A 20 3.71 -9.45 -12.31
N ALA A 21 4.55 -8.96 -11.39
CA ALA A 21 4.58 -7.53 -11.03
C ALA A 21 4.86 -6.65 -12.28
N LYS A 22 5.75 -7.12 -13.16
CA LYS A 22 6.04 -6.47 -14.44
C LYS A 22 4.81 -6.38 -15.34
N SER A 23 4.05 -7.48 -15.49
CA SER A 23 2.84 -7.50 -16.32
C SER A 23 1.78 -6.51 -15.83
N VAL A 24 1.54 -6.46 -14.52
CA VAL A 24 0.59 -5.51 -13.92
C VAL A 24 1.07 -4.08 -14.09
N ALA A 25 2.36 -3.82 -13.87
CA ALA A 25 2.93 -2.49 -14.07
C ALA A 25 2.78 -2.01 -15.52
N SER A 26 3.05 -2.88 -16.50
CA SER A 26 2.83 -2.58 -17.92
C SER A 26 1.36 -2.29 -18.22
N ALA A 27 0.42 -3.09 -17.70
CA ALA A 27 -1.01 -2.84 -17.87
C ALA A 27 -1.47 -1.49 -17.27
N LEU A 28 -0.75 -1.00 -16.27
CA LEU A 28 -1.00 0.29 -15.62
C LEU A 28 -0.22 1.46 -16.24
N ASN A 29 0.62 1.23 -17.25
CA ASN A 29 1.60 2.20 -17.78
C ASN A 29 2.53 2.76 -16.69
N LEU A 30 3.02 1.88 -15.81
CA LEU A 30 3.91 2.21 -14.70
C LEU A 30 5.23 1.45 -14.82
N LYS A 31 6.29 1.99 -14.21
CA LYS A 31 7.51 1.21 -13.94
C LYS A 31 7.21 0.12 -12.91
N GLU A 32 7.79 -1.06 -13.07
CA GLU A 32 7.63 -2.17 -12.11
C GLU A 32 7.96 -1.75 -10.67
N SER A 33 9.02 -0.95 -10.49
CA SER A 33 9.40 -0.40 -9.18
C SER A 33 8.31 0.47 -8.56
N SER A 34 7.56 1.23 -9.37
CA SER A 34 6.43 2.03 -8.89
C SER A 34 5.27 1.17 -8.45
N TYR A 35 4.99 0.10 -9.18
CA TYR A 35 3.96 -0.89 -8.80
C TYR A 35 4.35 -1.64 -7.52
N ARG A 36 5.61 -2.10 -7.38
CA ARG A 36 6.09 -2.76 -6.16
C ARG A 36 5.97 -1.87 -4.92
N ARG A 37 6.11 -0.54 -5.07
CA ARG A 37 5.86 0.40 -3.95
C ARG A 37 4.41 0.39 -3.46
N TYR A 38 3.45 -0.01 -4.30
CA TYR A 38 2.07 -0.27 -3.86
C TYR A 38 2.02 -1.52 -2.99
N GLU A 39 2.65 -2.62 -3.42
CA GLU A 39 2.72 -3.86 -2.62
C GLU A 39 3.46 -3.68 -1.28
N CYS A 40 4.45 -2.80 -1.22
CA CYS A 40 5.21 -2.51 0.01
C CYS A 40 4.56 -1.47 0.94
N SER A 41 3.38 -0.93 0.59
CA SER A 41 2.72 0.17 1.33
C SER A 41 3.50 1.49 1.35
N ASP A 42 4.49 1.67 0.48
CA ASP A 42 5.32 2.88 0.44
C ASP A 42 4.69 3.99 -0.41
N ARG A 43 3.80 3.63 -1.33
CA ARG A 43 2.96 4.54 -2.10
C ARG A 43 1.55 3.98 -2.16
N LEU A 44 0.54 4.85 -2.15
CA LEU A 44 -0.83 4.45 -2.43
C LEU A 44 -1.18 4.77 -3.89
N PRO A 45 -1.89 3.86 -4.58
CA PRO A 45 -2.44 4.11 -5.92
C PRO A 45 -3.55 5.18 -5.85
N SER A 46 -3.80 5.85 -6.98
CA SER A 46 -4.94 6.78 -7.12
C SER A 46 -6.24 6.02 -7.37
N VAL A 47 -7.38 6.71 -7.29
CA VAL A 47 -8.71 6.13 -7.59
C VAL A 47 -8.77 5.54 -8.99
N ASN A 48 -8.24 6.24 -10.00
CA ASN A 48 -8.17 5.72 -11.37
C ASN A 48 -7.32 4.44 -11.45
N THR A 49 -6.17 4.42 -10.77
CA THR A 49 -5.33 3.22 -10.70
C THR A 49 -6.03 2.05 -9.99
N LEU A 50 -6.83 2.30 -8.95
CA LEU A 50 -7.63 1.26 -8.28
C LEU A 50 -8.64 0.61 -9.23
N GLN A 51 -9.34 1.40 -10.05
CA GLN A 51 -10.25 0.84 -11.05
C GLN A 51 -9.51 -0.03 -12.07
N ARG A 52 -8.38 0.45 -12.59
CA ARG A 52 -7.55 -0.33 -13.52
C ARG A 52 -6.97 -1.59 -12.89
N LEU A 53 -6.65 -1.57 -11.60
CA LEU A 53 -6.21 -2.74 -10.84
C LEU A 53 -7.32 -3.80 -10.76
N ALA A 54 -8.56 -3.40 -10.47
CA ALA A 54 -9.71 -4.31 -10.46
C ALA A 54 -9.89 -5.02 -11.81
N THR A 55 -9.84 -4.27 -12.91
CA THR A 55 -9.88 -4.82 -14.27
C THR A 55 -8.70 -5.75 -14.56
N THR A 56 -7.48 -5.36 -14.16
CA THR A 56 -6.25 -6.13 -14.43
C THR A 56 -6.24 -7.45 -13.66
N TYR A 57 -6.72 -7.45 -12.41
CA TYR A 57 -6.80 -8.65 -11.57
C TYR A 57 -8.03 -9.50 -11.85
N LYS A 58 -8.99 -9.00 -12.65
CA LYS A 58 -10.29 -9.63 -12.88
C LYS A 58 -11.04 -9.91 -11.57
N CYS A 59 -11.02 -8.94 -10.65
CA CYS A 59 -11.71 -9.04 -9.36
C CYS A 59 -12.61 -7.81 -9.10
N SER A 60 -13.42 -7.88 -8.04
CA SER A 60 -14.30 -6.78 -7.66
C SER A 60 -13.52 -5.57 -7.14
N LEU A 61 -14.10 -4.38 -7.32
CA LEU A 61 -13.53 -3.14 -6.76
C LEU A 61 -13.45 -3.20 -5.23
N GLU A 62 -14.38 -3.90 -4.57
CA GLU A 62 -14.37 -4.14 -3.13
C GLU A 62 -13.10 -4.86 -2.67
N ALA A 63 -12.70 -5.93 -3.37
CA ALA A 63 -11.48 -6.68 -3.04
C ALA A 63 -10.22 -5.78 -3.14
N VAL A 64 -10.15 -4.94 -4.18
CA VAL A 64 -9.06 -3.98 -4.36
C VAL A 64 -9.10 -2.89 -3.28
N THR A 65 -10.29 -2.46 -2.87
CA THR A 65 -10.51 -1.46 -1.81
C THR A 65 -10.08 -1.99 -0.44
N HIS A 66 -10.36 -3.26 -0.14
CA HIS A 66 -9.85 -3.93 1.07
C HIS A 66 -8.31 -3.93 1.09
N ALA A 67 -7.67 -4.29 -0.02
CA ALA A 67 -6.21 -4.21 -0.14
C ALA A 67 -5.69 -2.78 0.04
N TYR A 68 -6.36 -1.80 -0.56
CA TYR A 68 -6.00 -0.39 -0.39
C TYR A 68 -6.06 0.05 1.07
N ASN A 69 -7.13 -0.30 1.79
CA ASN A 69 -7.32 0.07 3.19
C ASN A 69 -6.24 -0.54 4.09
N TYR A 70 -5.86 -1.80 3.85
CA TYR A 70 -4.71 -2.43 4.50
C TYR A 70 -3.42 -1.63 4.28
N HIS A 71 -3.08 -1.33 3.02
CA HIS A 71 -1.84 -0.61 2.72
C HIS A 71 -1.87 0.85 3.24
N LYS A 72 -3.04 1.49 3.28
CA LYS A 72 -3.24 2.82 3.87
C LYS A 72 -2.94 2.81 5.36
N SER A 73 -3.49 1.85 6.11
CA SER A 73 -3.27 1.76 7.56
C SER A 73 -1.79 1.51 7.88
N VAL A 74 -1.13 0.60 7.16
CA VAL A 74 0.32 0.31 7.31
C VAL A 74 1.16 1.56 7.04
N ARG A 75 0.87 2.28 5.95
CA ARG A 75 1.60 3.51 5.61
C ARG A 75 1.42 4.59 6.66
N ASP A 76 0.21 4.77 7.15
CA ASP A 76 -0.10 5.81 8.13
C ASP A 76 0.55 5.47 9.49
N MET A 77 0.60 4.19 9.88
CA MET A 77 1.39 3.72 11.04
C MET A 77 2.89 4.04 10.90
N LYS A 78 3.50 3.73 9.75
CA LYS A 78 4.92 4.06 9.46
C LYS A 78 5.17 5.57 9.60
N ARG A 79 4.27 6.40 9.06
CA ARG A 79 4.36 7.88 9.15
C ARG A 79 4.25 8.37 10.59
N LYS A 80 3.28 7.89 11.36
CA LYS A 80 3.11 8.23 12.78
C LYS A 80 4.35 7.88 13.59
N SER A 81 4.93 6.69 13.36
CA SER A 81 6.18 6.27 14.04
C SER A 81 7.35 7.22 13.74
N LYS A 82 7.57 7.56 12.46
CA LYS A 82 8.60 8.53 12.07
C LYS A 82 8.39 9.91 12.69
N LEU A 83 7.15 10.41 12.72
CA LEU A 83 6.83 11.69 13.34
C LEU A 83 7.17 11.69 14.84
N ARG A 84 6.74 10.66 15.58
CA ARG A 84 7.06 10.52 17.01
C ARG A 84 8.57 10.53 17.27
N ASN A 85 9.35 9.80 16.47
CA ASN A 85 10.81 9.77 16.61
C ASN A 85 11.46 11.13 16.34
N ARG A 86 10.96 11.89 15.35
CA ARG A 86 11.43 13.26 15.07
C ARG A 86 11.11 14.22 16.22
N LEU A 87 9.93 14.12 16.83
CA LEU A 87 9.54 14.95 17.97
C LEU A 87 10.42 14.66 19.18
N LYS A 88 10.66 13.37 19.52
CA LYS A 88 11.57 12.98 20.61
C LYS A 88 12.98 13.55 20.43
N LYS A 89 13.54 13.48 19.21
CA LYS A 89 14.87 14.03 18.90
C LYS A 89 14.93 15.54 19.10
N LYS A 90 13.89 16.29 18.71
CA LYS A 90 13.83 17.75 18.90
C LYS A 90 13.79 18.14 20.39
N SER A 91 13.01 17.43 21.21
CA SER A 91 12.95 17.69 22.64
C SER A 91 14.28 17.45 23.35
N GLN A 92 15.04 16.43 22.94
CA GLN A 92 16.38 16.18 23.50
C GLN A 92 17.38 17.29 23.16
N ILE A 93 17.40 17.78 21.91
CA ILE A 93 18.33 18.85 21.50
C ILE A 93 18.08 20.14 22.29
N ASN A 94 16.80 20.48 22.54
CA ASN A 94 16.45 21.70 23.26
C ASN A 94 16.82 21.69 24.76
N ASN A 95 17.07 20.52 25.35
CA ASN A 95 17.44 20.39 26.76
C ASN A 95 18.96 20.51 27.03
N TYR A 96 19.80 20.56 25.99
CA TYR A 96 21.28 20.69 26.12
C TYR A 96 21.81 22.06 25.62
N GLY A 97 20.93 23.02 25.37
CA GLY A 97 21.28 24.35 24.86
C GLY A 97 20.91 25.52 25.77
N ALA A 98 20.67 25.25 27.06
CA ALA A 98 20.42 26.25 28.10
C ALA A 98 21.55 26.20 29.14
#